data_AF-A0A0F9N305-F1
#
_entry.id   AF-A0A0F9N305-F1
#
_cell.length_a   1.000
_cell.length_b   1.000
_cell.length_c   1.000
_cell.angle_alpha   90.00
_cell.angle_beta   90.00
_cell.angle_gamma   90.00
#
_symmetry.space_group_name_H-M   'P 1'
#
loop_
_entity.id
_entity.type
_entity.pdbx_description
1 polymer ?
#
loop_
_entity_poly.entity_id
_entity_poly.type
_entity_poly.pdbx_seq_one_letter_code
_entity_poly.pdbx_strand_id
1 'polypeptide(L)' 'MKTLIIALGGNALIKFGEEGTTEEQFRNLRIPISQIAELTKIYNIIITHGNGPQVGNLLLQ' A
#
# COMPACT_ATOMS: atom_id res chain seq x y z
N MET A 1 -4.35 19.09 -15.09
CA MET A 1 -3.63 18.10 -14.26
C MET A 1 -3.45 16.82 -15.06
N LYS A 2 -2.26 16.19 -15.03
CA LYS A 2 -2.02 14.88 -15.67
C LYS A 2 -2.43 13.75 -14.73
N THR A 3 -2.74 12.57 -15.28
CA THR A 3 -3.03 11.37 -14.49
C THR A 3 -1.72 10.63 -14.16
N LEU A 4 -1.55 10.25 -12.90
CA LEU A 4 -0.44 9.43 -12.41
C LEU A 4 -1.01 8.15 -11.78
N ILE A 5 -0.55 7.00 -12.26
CA ILE A 5 -0.90 5.69 -11.69
C ILE A 5 0.25 5.22 -10.80
N ILE A 6 -0.05 4.89 -9.54
CA ILE A 6 0.91 4.42 -8.56
C ILE A 6 0.51 3.00 -8.14
N ALA A 7 1.37 2.03 -8.43
CA ALA A 7 1.17 0.63 -8.05
C ALA A 7 2.03 0.27 -6.83
N LEU A 8 1.39 0.01 -5.69
CA LEU A 8 2.05 -0.45 -4.47
C LEU A 8 2.22 -1.97 -4.49
N GLY A 9 3.40 -2.47 -4.11
CA GLY A 9 3.58 -3.92 -3.92
C GLY A 9 2.76 -4.43 -2.73
N GLY A 10 2.33 -5.69 -2.74
CA GLY A 10 1.71 -6.31 -1.55
C GLY A 10 2.62 -6.27 -0.31
N ASN A 11 3.93 -6.34 -0.55
CA ASN A 11 4.96 -6.22 0.49
C ASN A 11 5.13 -4.80 1.05
N ALA A 12 4.51 -3.79 0.41
CA ALA A 12 4.44 -2.44 0.97
C ALA A 12 3.36 -2.33 2.06
N LEU A 13 2.41 -3.27 2.08
CA LEU A 13 1.38 -3.36 3.12
C LEU A 13 1.86 -4.27 4.26
N ILE A 14 2.39 -5.46 3.93
CA ILE A 14 2.85 -6.46 4.91
C ILE A 14 4.32 -6.79 4.63
N LYS A 15 5.22 -6.52 5.58
CA LYS A 15 6.65 -6.82 5.42
C LYS A 15 6.97 -8.25 5.84
N PHE A 16 8.13 -8.74 5.42
CA PHE A 16 8.63 -10.04 5.84
C PHE A 16 8.73 -10.13 7.37
N GLY A 17 8.11 -11.16 7.95
CA GLY A 17 8.10 -11.42 9.39
C GLY A 17 7.03 -10.68 10.18
N GLU A 18 6.20 -9.84 9.55
CA GLU A 18 5.02 -9.26 10.20
C GLU A 18 3.82 -10.22 10.12
N GLU A 19 2.96 -10.17 11.13
CA GLU A 19 1.73 -10.98 11.17
C GLU A 19 0.66 -10.46 10.20
N GLY A 20 0.82 -9.21 9.73
CA GLY A 20 -0.10 -8.58 8.80
C GLY A 20 -1.30 -7.94 9.49
N THR A 21 -1.16 -7.57 10.76
CA THR A 21 -2.19 -6.86 11.54
C THR A 21 -2.55 -5.53 10.88
N THR A 22 -3.75 -5.02 11.17
CA THR A 22 -4.18 -3.71 10.66
C THR A 22 -3.20 -2.61 11.08
N GLU A 23 -2.71 -2.65 12.31
CA GLU A 23 -1.75 -1.70 12.88
C GLU A 23 -0.41 -1.71 12.13
N GLU A 24 0.11 -2.89 11.78
CA GLU A 24 1.33 -3.03 10.96
C GLU A 24 1.13 -2.45 9.57
N GLN A 25 0.00 -2.75 8.92
CA GLN A 25 -0.31 -2.21 7.60
C GLN A 25 -0.41 -0.68 7.61
N PHE A 26 -1.08 -0.09 8.61
CA PHE A 26 -1.14 1.36 8.77
C PHE A 26 0.25 1.98 9.00
N ARG A 27 1.07 1.34 9.84
CA ARG A 27 2.46 1.78 10.09
C ARG A 27 3.29 1.77 8.81
N ASN A 28 3.18 0.71 8.02
CA ASN A 28 3.91 0.54 6.76
C ASN A 28 3.49 1.55 5.70
N LEU A 29 2.20 1.88 5.62
CA LEU A 29 1.67 2.79 4.62
C LEU A 29 1.87 4.27 4.97
N ARG A 30 2.21 4.61 6.21
CA ARG A 30 2.28 6.01 6.66
C ARG A 30 3.23 6.89 5.84
N ILE A 31 4.42 6.39 5.55
CA ILE A 31 5.43 7.11 4.74
C ILE A 31 5.01 7.21 3.26
N PRO A 32 4.75 6.10 2.55
CA PRO A 32 4.41 6.18 1.13
C PRO A 32 3.12 6.96 0.87
N ILE A 33 2.10 6.83 1.72
CA ILE A 33 0.86 7.61 1.55
C ILE A 33 1.09 9.10 1.78
N SER A 34 1.94 9.49 2.74
CA SER A 34 2.33 10.89 2.95
C SER A 34 3.00 11.48 1.70
N GLN A 35 3.90 10.73 1.07
CA GLN A 35 4.55 11.14 -0.18
C GLN A 35 3.56 11.24 -1.34
N ILE A 36 2.62 10.31 -1.44
CA ILE A 36 1.56 10.33 -2.47
C ILE A 36 0.62 11.54 -2.26
N ALA A 37 0.30 11.89 -1.02
CA ALA A 37 -0.53 13.04 -0.69
C ALA A 37 0.09 14.37 -1.15
N GLU A 38 1.41 14.48 -1.17
CA GLU A 38 2.07 15.65 -1.76
C GLU A 38 1.90 15.71 -3.29
N LEU A 39 1.89 14.57 -3.96
CA LEU A 39 1.72 14.47 -5.42
C LEU A 39 0.29 14.81 -5.88
N THR A 40 -0.73 14.67 -5.02
CA THR A 40 -2.12 15.01 -5.38
C THR A 40 -2.30 16.50 -5.66
N LYS A 41 -1.37 17.35 -5.20
CA LYS A 41 -1.36 18.79 -5.50
C LYS A 41 -1.09 19.08 -6.98
N ILE A 42 -0.53 18.12 -7.71
CA ILE A 42 -0.03 18.29 -9.10
C ILE A 42 -0.72 17.31 -10.08
N TYR A 43 -1.09 16.12 -9.59
CA TYR A 43 -1.61 15.01 -10.40
C TYR A 43 -2.99 14.55 -9.93
N ASN A 44 -3.78 14.05 -10.89
CA ASN A 44 -4.90 13.16 -10.59
C ASN A 44 -4.32 11.76 -10.35
N ILE A 45 -4.45 11.24 -9.13
CA ILE A 45 -3.78 9.98 -8.74
C ILE A 45 -4.76 8.82 -8.78
N ILE A 46 -4.32 7.71 -9.37
CA ILE A 46 -4.92 6.38 -9.22
C ILE A 46 -3.93 5.53 -8.44
N ILE A 47 -4.36 4.94 -7.32
CA ILE A 47 -3.53 4.04 -6.53
C ILE A 47 -4.04 2.61 -6.73
N THR A 48 -3.14 1.70 -7.05
CA THR A 48 -3.40 0.25 -7.05
C THR A 48 -2.44 -0.44 -6.10
N HIS A 49 -2.74 -1.69 -5.72
CA HIS A 49 -1.81 -2.47 -4.93
C HIS A 49 -1.88 -3.97 -5.25
N GLY A 50 -0.81 -4.69 -4.95
CA GLY A 50 -0.83 -6.15 -4.85
C GLY A 50 -1.43 -6.62 -3.52
N ASN A 51 -1.98 -7.84 -3.49
CA ASN A 51 -2.63 -8.41 -2.31
C ASN A 51 -2.15 -9.84 -1.96
N GLY A 52 -1.01 -10.27 -2.51
CA GLY A 52 -0.49 -11.64 -2.35
C GLY A 52 -0.36 -12.10 -0.89
N PRO A 53 0.35 -11.35 -0.02
CA PRO A 53 0.45 -11.71 1.39
C PRO A 53 -0.91 -11.79 2.11
N GLN A 54 -1.85 -10.90 1.77
CA GLN A 54 -3.18 -10.83 2.38
C GLN A 54 -4.02 -12.06 2.00
N VAL A 55 -4.09 -12.37 0.71
CA VAL A 55 -4.83 -13.54 0.22
C VAL A 55 -4.17 -14.83 0.68
N GLY A 56 -2.82 -14.86 0.73
CA GLY A 56 -2.08 -15.97 1.30
C GLY A 56 -2.42 -16.22 2.77
N ASN A 57 -2.48 -15.17 3.59
CA ASN A 57 -2.86 -15.29 4.99
C ASN A 57 -4.31 -15.78 5.15
N LEU A 58 -5.26 -15.23 4.36
CA LEU A 58 -6.66 -15.68 4.38
C LEU A 58 -6.83 -17.16 3.98
N LEU A 59 -5.97 -17.67 3.08
CA LEU A 59 -6.00 -19.08 2.68
C LEU A 59 -5.50 -20.03 3.78
N LEU A 60 -4.65 -19.55 4.68
CA LEU A 60 -4.06 -20.34 5.76
C LEU A 60 -4.88 -20.34 7.06
N GLN A 61 -5.91 -19.48 7.15
CA GLN A 61 -6.89 -19.44 8.24
C GLN A 61 -7.99 -20.48 8.05
#